data_AF-A0A349MBS3-F1
#
_entry.id   AF-A0A349MBS3-F1
#
_cell.length_a   1.000
_cell.length_b   1.000
_cell.length_c   1.000
_cell.angle_alpha   90.00
_cell.angle_beta   90.00
_cell.angle_gamma   90.00
#
_symmetry.space_group_name_H-M   'P 1'
#
loop_
_entity.id
_entity.type
_entity.pdbx_description
1 polymer ?
#
loop_
_entity_poly.entity_id
_entity_poly.type
_entity_poly.pdbx_seq_one_letter_code
_entity_poly.pdbx_strand_id
1 'polypeptide(L)'
;IRHKLGEMAIQTYAMETAVYRATQNIEDAIAELAASGMDKGEATLKGIAAFAPECAMMKILSSEVTDYVVDEAVQVHGGMGYSAETPVELAYRNARINRIFEGTNEINRMLTVDMILKKAMKGELDLMTPAMAVKEELMGIPEFKPAPTDIFEKHLSYVKNFKKATLMVAASA
;
A
#
# COMPACT_ATOMS: atom_id res chain seq x y z
N ILE A 1 25.56 9.31 -1.32
CA ILE A 1 25.53 8.06 -0.53
C ILE A 1 24.58 8.15 0.67
N ARG A 2 24.79 9.02 1.67
CA ARG A 2 23.90 9.10 2.87
C ARG A 2 22.40 9.26 2.55
N HIS A 3 22.06 10.13 1.59
CA HIS A 3 20.68 10.29 1.13
C HIS A 3 20.07 8.98 0.61
N LYS A 4 20.80 8.27 -0.27
CA LYS A 4 20.36 6.99 -0.85
C LYS A 4 20.11 5.95 0.25
N LEU A 5 21.03 5.82 1.19
CA LEU A 5 20.86 4.93 2.35
C LEU A 5 19.64 5.29 3.21
N GLY A 6 19.43 6.59 3.45
CA GLY A 6 18.27 7.08 4.20
C GLY A 6 16.95 6.78 3.50
N GLU A 7 16.87 7.06 2.20
CA GLU A 7 15.66 6.85 1.40
C GLU A 7 15.32 5.36 1.28
N MET A 8 16.32 4.50 1.02
CA MET A 8 16.14 3.05 1.05
C MET A 8 15.57 2.57 2.38
N ALA A 9 16.15 3.02 3.50
CA ALA A 9 15.68 2.63 4.84
C ALA A 9 14.24 3.10 5.12
N ILE A 10 13.89 4.33 4.74
CA ILE A 10 12.54 4.88 4.90
C ILE A 10 11.53 4.05 4.11
N GLN A 11 11.82 3.76 2.84
CA GLN A 11 10.91 2.99 1.98
C GLN A 11 10.76 1.55 2.45
N THR A 12 11.86 0.89 2.84
CA THR A 12 11.81 -0.47 3.40
C THR A 12 10.97 -0.51 4.68
N TYR A 13 11.16 0.45 5.60
CA TYR A 13 10.37 0.52 6.84
C TYR A 13 8.88 0.74 6.56
N ALA A 14 8.54 1.66 5.64
CA ALA A 14 7.16 1.92 5.26
C ALA A 14 6.50 0.70 4.59
N MET A 15 7.22 0.02 3.69
CA MET A 15 6.78 -1.22 3.04
C MET A 15 6.56 -2.33 4.07
N GLU A 16 7.53 -2.60 4.94
CA GLU A 16 7.46 -3.64 5.97
C GLU A 16 6.24 -3.42 6.87
N THR A 17 6.07 -2.19 7.39
CA THR A 17 4.94 -1.83 8.24
C THR A 17 3.60 -2.02 7.53
N ALA A 18 3.51 -1.65 6.25
CA ALA A 18 2.29 -1.79 5.47
C ALA A 18 1.93 -3.26 5.22
N VAL A 19 2.92 -4.10 4.90
CA VAL A 19 2.75 -5.53 4.66
C VAL A 19 2.28 -6.24 5.93
N TYR A 20 2.98 -6.06 7.06
CA TYR A 20 2.59 -6.71 8.32
C TYR A 20 1.23 -6.25 8.82
N ARG A 21 0.88 -4.97 8.64
CA ARG A 21 -0.47 -4.49 8.96
C ARG A 21 -1.53 -5.19 8.11
N ALA A 22 -1.31 -5.34 6.80
CA ALA A 22 -2.25 -6.03 5.92
C ALA A 22 -2.37 -7.51 6.29
N THR A 23 -1.26 -8.18 6.61
CA THR A 23 -1.25 -9.56 7.10
C THR A 23 -2.04 -9.72 8.38
N GLN A 24 -1.85 -8.83 9.37
CA GLN A 24 -2.60 -8.88 10.62
C GLN A 24 -4.10 -8.75 10.38
N ASN A 25 -4.52 -7.79 9.54
CA ASN A 25 -5.94 -7.62 9.22
C ASN A 25 -6.56 -8.89 8.59
N ILE A 26 -5.80 -9.59 7.74
CA ILE A 26 -6.22 -10.86 7.14
C ILE A 26 -6.36 -11.94 8.22
N GLU A 27 -5.37 -12.08 9.10
CA GLU A 27 -5.41 -13.04 10.20
C GLU A 27 -6.59 -12.79 11.14
N ASP A 28 -6.85 -11.53 11.49
CA ASP A 28 -7.98 -11.13 12.32
C ASP A 28 -9.30 -11.54 11.66
N ALA A 29 -9.48 -11.30 10.36
CA ALA A 29 -10.68 -11.71 9.64
C ALA A 29 -10.83 -13.24 9.53
N ILE A 30 -9.73 -13.98 9.34
CA ILE A 30 -9.77 -15.44 9.36
C ILE A 30 -10.21 -15.94 10.75
N ALA A 31 -9.67 -15.35 11.81
CA ALA A 31 -10.01 -15.71 13.19
C ALA A 31 -11.48 -15.40 13.50
N GLU A 32 -11.99 -14.24 13.08
CA GLU A 32 -13.41 -13.88 13.23
C GLU A 32 -14.34 -14.86 12.49
N LEU A 33 -14.01 -15.21 11.24
CA LEU A 33 -14.79 -16.18 10.46
C LEU A 33 -14.76 -17.56 11.11
N ALA A 34 -13.60 -18.03 11.56
CA ALA A 34 -13.49 -19.31 12.27
C ALA A 34 -14.29 -19.29 13.59
N ALA A 35 -14.23 -18.19 14.35
CA ALA A 35 -15.00 -18.01 15.58
C ALA A 35 -16.51 -18.00 15.35
N SER A 36 -16.96 -17.61 14.15
CA SER A 36 -18.38 -17.70 13.74
C SER A 36 -18.85 -19.13 13.41
N GLY A 37 -17.96 -20.13 13.55
CA GLY A 37 -18.25 -21.53 13.28
C GLY A 37 -17.96 -21.97 11.84
N MET A 38 -17.30 -21.13 11.05
CA MET A 38 -16.87 -21.47 9.69
C MET A 38 -15.73 -22.50 9.72
N ASP A 39 -15.74 -23.45 8.79
CA ASP A 39 -14.63 -24.38 8.62
C ASP A 39 -13.31 -23.62 8.36
N LYS A 40 -12.20 -24.15 8.88
CA LYS A 40 -10.87 -23.51 8.78
C LYS A 40 -10.48 -23.20 7.33
N GLY A 41 -10.73 -24.11 6.40
CA GLY A 41 -10.38 -23.93 4.99
C GLY A 41 -11.18 -22.79 4.37
N GLU A 42 -12.50 -22.77 4.62
CA GLU A 42 -13.39 -21.73 4.12
C GLU A 42 -13.10 -20.36 4.76
N ALA A 43 -12.85 -20.32 6.07
CA ALA A 43 -12.47 -19.11 6.81
C ALA A 43 -11.18 -18.50 6.24
N THR A 44 -10.18 -19.35 5.96
CA THR A 44 -8.90 -18.93 5.38
C THR A 44 -9.11 -18.30 4.01
N LEU A 45 -9.84 -18.97 3.11
CA LEU A 45 -10.07 -18.46 1.76
C LEU A 45 -10.86 -17.16 1.76
N LYS A 46 -11.92 -17.05 2.57
CA LYS A 46 -12.74 -15.84 2.66
C LYS A 46 -11.99 -14.69 3.33
N GLY A 47 -11.23 -14.96 4.39
CA GLY A 47 -10.42 -13.94 5.07
C GLY A 47 -9.36 -13.34 4.13
N ILE A 48 -8.64 -14.16 3.37
CA ILE A 48 -7.68 -13.67 2.36
C ILE A 48 -8.41 -12.88 1.27
N ALA A 49 -9.50 -13.42 0.72
CA ALA A 49 -10.25 -12.78 -0.36
C ALA A 49 -10.86 -11.43 0.05
N ALA A 50 -11.19 -11.25 1.33
CA ALA A 50 -11.72 -9.99 1.86
C ALA A 50 -10.74 -8.82 1.71
N PHE A 51 -9.43 -9.10 1.68
CA PHE A 51 -8.35 -8.10 1.56
C PHE A 51 -7.62 -8.16 0.21
N ALA A 52 -8.28 -8.68 -0.83
CA ALA A 52 -7.69 -8.74 -2.17
C ALA A 52 -7.17 -7.36 -2.69
N PRO A 53 -7.86 -6.22 -2.47
CA PRO A 53 -7.31 -4.90 -2.81
C PRO A 53 -6.01 -4.58 -2.09
N GLU A 54 -5.94 -4.82 -0.79
CA GLU A 54 -4.76 -4.58 0.03
C GLU A 54 -3.60 -5.47 -0.40
N CYS A 55 -3.85 -6.75 -0.69
CA CYS A 55 -2.84 -7.67 -1.24
C CYS A 55 -2.26 -7.15 -2.57
N ALA A 56 -3.11 -6.65 -3.48
CA ALA A 56 -2.66 -6.08 -4.74
C ALA A 56 -1.81 -4.81 -4.52
N MET A 57 -2.23 -3.93 -3.60
CA MET A 57 -1.44 -2.75 -3.21
C MET A 57 -0.08 -3.13 -2.63
N MET A 58 -0.03 -4.12 -1.72
CA MET A 58 1.21 -4.58 -1.09
C MET A 58 2.15 -5.23 -2.08
N LYS A 59 1.62 -5.99 -3.05
CA LYS A 59 2.40 -6.56 -4.16
C LYS A 59 3.09 -5.48 -4.97
N ILE A 60 2.35 -4.44 -5.36
CA ILE A 60 2.91 -3.30 -6.11
C ILE A 60 3.97 -2.60 -5.26
N LEU A 61 3.62 -2.16 -4.05
CA LEU A 61 4.51 -1.42 -3.15
C LEU A 61 5.81 -2.18 -2.91
N SER A 62 5.72 -3.46 -2.55
CA SER A 62 6.91 -4.26 -2.21
C SER A 62 7.82 -4.46 -3.41
N SER A 63 7.25 -4.71 -4.60
CA SER A 63 8.03 -4.88 -5.82
C SER A 63 8.75 -3.59 -6.23
N GLU A 64 8.13 -2.42 -6.05
CA GLU A 64 8.69 -1.13 -6.46
C GLU A 64 9.69 -0.58 -5.46
N VAL A 65 9.46 -0.78 -4.16
CA VAL A 65 10.45 -0.49 -3.13
C VAL A 65 11.67 -1.39 -3.30
N THR A 66 11.48 -2.68 -3.57
CA THR A 66 12.61 -3.60 -3.82
C THR A 66 13.41 -3.17 -5.03
N ASP A 67 12.76 -2.83 -6.14
CA ASP A 67 13.38 -2.33 -7.39
C ASP A 67 14.22 -1.07 -7.11
N TYR A 68 13.67 -0.10 -6.38
CA TYR A 68 14.38 1.12 -5.97
C TYR A 68 15.60 0.81 -5.11
N VAL A 69 15.45 -0.05 -4.09
CA VAL A 69 16.53 -0.38 -3.15
C VAL A 69 17.68 -1.10 -3.86
N VAL A 70 17.40 -2.07 -4.74
CA VAL A 70 18.49 -2.79 -5.43
C VAL A 70 19.18 -1.92 -6.47
N ASP A 71 18.46 -1.03 -7.16
CA ASP A 71 19.05 -0.05 -8.09
C ASP A 71 20.00 0.91 -7.35
N GLU A 72 19.55 1.44 -6.22
CA GLU A 72 20.35 2.31 -5.39
C GLU A 72 21.54 1.59 -4.75
N ALA A 73 21.40 0.31 -4.41
CA ALA A 73 22.50 -0.52 -3.94
C ALA A 73 23.58 -0.70 -5.01
N VAL A 74 23.21 -0.96 -6.28
CA VAL A 74 24.17 -1.00 -7.41
C VAL A 74 24.91 0.33 -7.49
N GLN A 75 24.19 1.44 -7.44
CA GLN A 75 24.78 2.78 -7.54
C GLN A 75 25.74 3.10 -6.39
N VAL A 76 25.46 2.62 -5.17
CA VAL A 76 26.35 2.76 -4.00
C VAL A 76 27.63 1.95 -4.17
N HIS A 77 27.55 0.76 -4.77
CA HIS A 77 28.72 -0.10 -5.03
C HIS A 77 29.53 0.33 -6.27
N GLY A 78 29.03 1.26 -7.07
CA GLY A 78 29.71 1.75 -8.28
C GLY A 78 29.98 0.61 -9.27
N GLY A 79 31.17 0.55 -9.85
CA GLY A 79 31.54 -0.51 -10.79
C GLY A 79 31.42 -1.93 -10.22
N MET A 80 31.63 -2.09 -8.90
CA MET A 80 31.46 -3.38 -8.24
C MET A 80 30.00 -3.82 -8.18
N GLY A 81 29.04 -2.89 -8.21
CA GLY A 81 27.61 -3.21 -8.25
C GLY A 81 27.17 -3.90 -9.55
N TYR A 82 27.96 -3.78 -10.62
CA TYR A 82 27.77 -4.51 -11.89
C TYR A 82 28.60 -5.80 -11.96
N SER A 83 29.50 -6.03 -10.99
CA SER A 83 30.32 -7.23 -10.94
C SER A 83 29.56 -8.39 -10.32
N ALA A 84 29.60 -9.55 -10.97
CA ALA A 84 29.09 -10.82 -10.44
C ALA A 84 29.84 -11.31 -9.18
N GLU A 85 30.95 -10.66 -8.82
CA GLU A 85 31.66 -10.89 -7.55
C GLU A 85 30.92 -10.29 -6.34
N THR A 86 29.92 -9.43 -6.56
CA THR A 86 29.08 -8.89 -5.49
C THR A 86 27.66 -9.46 -5.55
N PRO A 87 26.99 -9.62 -4.40
CA PRO A 87 25.61 -10.12 -4.37
C PRO A 87 24.59 -9.11 -4.93
N VAL A 88 24.99 -7.83 -5.08
CA VAL A 88 24.11 -6.73 -5.49
C VAL A 88 23.69 -6.85 -6.95
N GLU A 89 24.59 -7.29 -7.82
CA GLU A 89 24.30 -7.54 -9.24
C GLU A 89 23.18 -8.58 -9.40
N LEU A 90 23.28 -9.68 -8.67
CA LEU A 90 22.27 -10.75 -8.70
C LEU A 90 20.95 -10.27 -8.12
N ALA A 91 20.97 -9.53 -7.00
CA ALA A 91 19.78 -8.96 -6.40
C ALA A 91 19.04 -8.02 -7.36
N TYR A 92 19.77 -7.17 -8.08
CA TYR A 92 19.22 -6.26 -9.09
C TYR A 92 18.50 -7.02 -10.21
N ARG A 93 19.14 -8.05 -10.79
CA ARG A 93 18.50 -8.87 -11.83
C ARG A 93 17.27 -9.62 -11.31
N ASN A 94 17.36 -10.19 -10.11
CA ASN A 94 16.29 -10.98 -9.52
C ASN A 94 15.06 -10.12 -9.18
N ALA A 95 15.25 -8.87 -8.75
CA ALA A 95 14.14 -7.99 -8.40
C ALA A 95 13.18 -7.71 -9.57
N ARG A 96 13.70 -7.73 -10.82
CA ARG A 96 12.94 -7.32 -12.00
C ARG A 96 11.67 -8.13 -12.22
N ILE A 97 11.69 -9.42 -11.90
CA ILE A 97 10.55 -10.32 -12.13
C ILE A 97 9.36 -10.03 -11.20
N ASN A 98 9.60 -9.44 -10.03
CA ASN A 98 8.57 -9.16 -9.03
C ASN A 98 7.49 -8.21 -9.54
N ARG A 99 7.84 -7.32 -10.48
CA ARG A 99 6.90 -6.40 -11.13
C ARG A 99 6.03 -7.07 -12.21
N ILE A 100 6.30 -8.33 -12.55
CA ILE A 100 5.67 -9.07 -13.66
C ILE A 100 4.85 -10.27 -13.16
N PHE A 101 5.42 -11.09 -12.27
CA PHE A 101 4.72 -12.26 -11.72
C PHE A 101 3.65 -11.86 -10.69
N GLU A 102 2.73 -12.80 -10.39
CA GLU A 102 1.53 -12.56 -9.56
C GLU A 102 0.66 -11.41 -10.10
N GLY A 103 0.56 -11.36 -11.43
CA GLY A 103 -0.03 -10.25 -12.19
C GLY A 103 0.93 -9.06 -12.30
N THR A 104 1.02 -8.42 -13.48
CA THR A 104 1.89 -7.24 -13.63
C THR A 104 1.41 -6.11 -12.71
N ASN A 105 2.29 -5.15 -12.39
CA ASN A 105 1.89 -4.04 -11.54
C ASN A 105 0.78 -3.19 -12.18
N GLU A 106 0.70 -3.12 -13.51
CA GLU A 106 -0.37 -2.44 -14.24
C GLU A 106 -1.72 -3.16 -14.04
N ILE A 107 -1.73 -4.49 -14.14
CA ILE A 107 -2.93 -5.29 -13.86
C ILE A 107 -3.37 -5.12 -12.40
N ASN A 108 -2.43 -5.21 -11.44
CA ASN A 108 -2.74 -5.04 -10.03
C ASN A 108 -3.29 -3.63 -9.73
N ARG A 109 -2.77 -2.58 -10.37
CA ARG A 109 -3.30 -1.21 -10.22
C ARG A 109 -4.75 -1.10 -10.69
N MET A 110 -5.05 -1.66 -11.86
CA MET A 110 -6.41 -1.66 -12.40
C MET A 110 -7.37 -2.48 -11.52
N LEU A 111 -6.95 -3.68 -11.10
CA LEU A 111 -7.77 -4.56 -10.25
C LEU A 111 -8.01 -3.94 -8.88
N THR A 112 -7.05 -3.21 -8.31
CA THR A 112 -7.23 -2.54 -7.01
C THR A 112 -8.45 -1.63 -7.02
N VAL A 113 -8.59 -0.81 -8.07
CA VAL A 113 -9.73 0.11 -8.23
C VAL A 113 -11.03 -0.67 -8.44
N ASP A 114 -11.03 -1.64 -9.36
CA ASP A 114 -12.20 -2.47 -9.67
C ASP A 114 -12.73 -3.23 -8.44
N MET A 115 -11.84 -3.83 -7.64
CA MET A 115 -12.21 -4.57 -6.44
C MET A 115 -12.79 -3.66 -5.34
N ILE A 116 -12.21 -2.46 -5.14
CA ILE A 116 -12.74 -1.48 -4.18
C ILE A 116 -14.14 -1.01 -4.58
N LEU A 117 -14.34 -0.69 -5.87
CA LEU A 117 -15.66 -0.29 -6.38
C LEU A 117 -16.69 -1.40 -6.25
N LYS A 118 -16.32 -2.66 -6.56
CA LYS A 118 -17.20 -3.82 -6.37
C LYS A 118 -17.60 -4.00 -4.91
N LYS A 119 -16.68 -3.81 -3.95
CA LYS A 119 -17.01 -3.84 -2.51
C LYS A 119 -18.02 -2.76 -2.15
N ALA A 120 -17.85 -1.55 -2.69
CA ALA A 120 -18.78 -0.45 -2.47
C ALA A 120 -20.18 -0.73 -3.05
N MET A 121 -20.24 -1.25 -4.29
CA MET A 121 -21.50 -1.62 -4.94
C MET A 121 -22.25 -2.74 -4.20
N LYS A 122 -21.54 -3.64 -3.53
CA LYS A 122 -22.11 -4.69 -2.69
C LYS A 122 -22.51 -4.22 -1.29
N GLY A 123 -22.20 -2.98 -0.93
CA GLY A 123 -22.44 -2.44 0.41
C GLY A 123 -21.49 -2.96 1.48
N GLU A 124 -20.39 -3.62 1.10
CA GLU A 124 -19.34 -4.09 2.02
C GLU A 124 -18.41 -2.94 2.47
N LEU A 125 -18.38 -1.84 1.70
CA LEU A 125 -17.55 -0.67 1.97
C LEU A 125 -18.33 0.62 1.69
N ASP A 126 -18.52 1.47 2.70
CA ASP A 126 -19.15 2.78 2.50
C ASP A 126 -18.13 3.80 1.97
N LEU A 127 -18.22 4.10 0.67
CA LEU A 127 -17.46 5.18 0.02
C LEU A 127 -18.28 6.47 -0.14
N MET A 128 -19.61 6.37 -0.16
CA MET A 128 -20.48 7.50 -0.51
C MET A 128 -20.60 8.48 0.64
N THR A 129 -20.80 8.00 1.87
CA THR A 129 -20.90 8.89 3.04
C THR A 129 -19.61 9.69 3.24
N PRO A 130 -18.42 9.06 3.26
CA PRO A 130 -17.17 9.82 3.36
C PRO A 130 -16.94 10.79 2.20
N ALA A 131 -17.26 10.40 0.96
CA ALA A 131 -17.08 11.27 -0.21
C ALA A 131 -18.00 12.51 -0.15
N MET A 132 -19.25 12.34 0.27
CA MET A 132 -20.19 13.46 0.45
C MET A 132 -19.74 14.40 1.56
N ALA A 133 -19.25 13.87 2.69
CA ALA A 133 -18.70 14.69 3.76
C ALA A 133 -17.49 15.53 3.30
N VAL A 134 -16.60 14.95 2.50
CA VAL A 134 -15.46 15.69 1.90
C VAL A 134 -15.95 16.77 0.94
N LYS A 135 -16.97 16.50 0.14
CA LYS A 135 -17.58 17.50 -0.75
C LYS A 135 -18.18 18.67 0.03
N GLU A 136 -18.89 18.41 1.11
CA GLU A 136 -19.45 19.46 1.98
C GLU A 136 -18.36 20.29 2.64
N GLU A 137 -17.29 19.66 3.14
CA GLU A 137 -16.14 20.34 3.72
C GLU A 137 -15.49 21.31 2.72
N LEU A 138 -15.35 20.91 1.45
CA LEU A 138 -14.77 21.75 0.40
C LEU A 138 -15.64 22.93 -0.02
N MET A 139 -16.97 22.76 0.08
CA MET A 139 -17.94 23.83 -0.20
C MET A 139 -18.12 24.77 1.00
N GLY A 140 -17.66 24.36 2.18
CA GLY A 140 -17.67 25.14 3.40
C GLY A 140 -16.59 26.21 3.45
N ILE A 141 -16.66 27.05 4.49
CA ILE A 141 -15.62 28.04 4.77
C ILE A 141 -14.39 27.29 5.30
N PRO A 142 -13.19 27.48 4.71
CA PRO A 142 -11.98 26.80 5.17
C PRO A 142 -11.65 27.16 6.63
N GLU A 143 -11.55 26.17 7.51
CA GLU A 143 -11.00 26.35 8.85
C GLU A 143 -9.46 26.31 8.80
N PHE A 144 -8.82 27.46 8.99
CA PHE A 144 -7.36 27.54 9.14
C PHE A 144 -6.96 27.22 10.57
N LYS A 145 -6.85 25.92 10.89
CA LYS A 145 -6.23 25.49 12.15
C LYS A 145 -4.71 25.65 12.05
N PRO A 146 -4.04 26.16 13.09
CA PRO A 146 -2.59 26.18 13.13
C PRO A 146 -2.07 24.74 12.95
N ALA A 147 -0.96 24.60 12.22
CA ALA A 147 -0.36 23.30 12.00
C ALA A 147 -0.01 22.65 13.36
N PRO A 148 -0.28 21.35 13.54
CA PRO A 148 0.10 20.65 14.76
C PRO A 148 1.60 20.81 15.02
N THR A 149 1.97 21.07 16.28
CA THR A 149 3.37 21.16 16.70
C THR A 149 3.99 19.78 16.88
N ASP A 150 3.17 18.79 17.25
CA ASP A 150 3.61 17.40 17.34
C ASP A 150 3.82 16.80 15.95
N ILE A 151 4.93 16.07 15.79
CA ILE A 151 5.34 15.50 14.50
C ILE A 151 4.38 14.41 14.02
N PHE A 152 3.84 13.59 14.92
CA PHE A 152 2.91 12.52 14.56
C PHE A 152 1.54 13.09 14.20
N GLU A 153 1.05 14.08 14.94
CA GLU A 153 -0.18 14.78 14.58
C GLU A 153 -0.09 15.44 13.21
N LYS A 154 1.07 16.04 12.91
CA LYS A 154 1.35 16.61 11.59
C LYS A 154 1.32 15.53 10.49
N HIS A 155 2.02 14.42 10.66
CA HIS A 155 1.99 13.34 9.66
C HIS A 155 0.61 12.68 9.52
N LEU A 156 -0.12 12.54 10.62
CA LEU A 156 -1.50 12.03 10.61
C LEU A 156 -2.42 12.97 9.83
N SER A 157 -2.21 14.28 9.90
CA SER A 157 -2.95 15.25 9.09
C SER A 157 -2.71 15.04 7.58
N TYR A 158 -1.48 14.69 7.18
CA TYR A 158 -1.18 14.36 5.78
C TYR A 158 -1.89 13.09 5.33
N VAL A 159 -1.89 12.04 6.15
CA VAL A 159 -2.64 10.80 5.85
C VAL A 159 -4.13 11.08 5.68
N LYS A 160 -4.72 11.92 6.54
CA LYS A 160 -6.13 12.34 6.42
C LYS A 160 -6.36 13.07 5.09
N ASN A 161 -5.49 14.01 4.73
CA ASN A 161 -5.62 14.76 3.49
C ASN A 161 -5.43 13.91 2.23
N PHE A 162 -4.53 12.92 2.25
CA PHE A 162 -4.41 11.96 1.15
C PHE A 162 -5.68 11.14 0.95
N LYS A 163 -6.30 10.66 2.04
CA LYS A 163 -7.60 9.95 1.96
C LYS A 163 -8.69 10.84 1.36
N LYS A 164 -8.76 12.12 1.75
CA LYS A 164 -9.70 13.09 1.16
C LYS A 164 -9.45 13.28 -0.33
N ALA A 165 -8.19 13.47 -0.72
CA ALA A 165 -7.82 13.61 -2.14
C ALA A 165 -8.23 12.38 -2.96
N THR A 166 -8.03 11.17 -2.43
CA THR A 166 -8.51 9.94 -3.08
C THR A 166 -10.02 9.92 -3.25
N LEU A 167 -10.78 10.26 -2.20
CA LEU A 167 -12.25 10.33 -2.26
C LEU A 167 -12.74 11.39 -3.24
N MET A 168 -12.08 12.54 -3.33
CA MET A 168 -12.41 13.59 -4.30
C MET A 168 -12.24 13.12 -5.74
N VAL A 169 -11.10 12.49 -6.04
CA VAL A 169 -10.83 11.98 -7.39
C VAL A 169 -11.81 10.86 -7.74
N ALA A 170 -12.03 9.92 -6.82
CA ALA A 170 -12.95 8.80 -7.02
C ALA A 170 -14.41 9.25 -7.22
N ALA A 171 -14.86 10.32 -6.55
CA ALA A 171 -16.21 10.86 -6.70
C ALA A 171 -16.41 11.73 -7.96
N SER A 172 -15.32 12.12 -8.63
CA SER A 172 -15.33 12.94 -9.84
C SER A 172 -15.25 12.16 -11.15
N ALA A 173 -14.90 10.87 -11.08
CA ALA A 173 -14.82 9.93 -12.19
C ALA A 173 -16.17 9.20 -12.39
#